data_AF-A0A8J9S9B5-F1
#
_entry.id   AF-A0A8J9S9B5-F1
#
_cell.length_a   1.000
_cell.length_b   1.000
_cell.length_c   1.000
_cell.angle_alpha   90.00
_cell.angle_beta   90.00
_cell.angle_gamma   90.00
#
_symmetry.space_group_name_H-M   'P 1'
#
loop_
_entity.id
_entity.type
_entity.pdbx_description
1 polymer ?
#
loop_
_entity_poly.entity_id
_entity_poly.type
_entity_poly.pdbx_seq_one_letter_code
_entity_poly.pdbx_strand_id
1 'polypeptide(L)'
;AQVAGDGMDLGVCLTEFCKTQNLSLSDNWKCPRCKKFRQGQQNMNLWRLPDLLTFHLKRFNMSARWREKLTTKINFPLTGLDLRHWCHKESPAVQVDPMESSVYDLIGVVNHYGSMTGGHY
;
A
#
# COMPACT_ATOMS: atom_id res chain seq x y z
N ALA A 1 -23.12 -9.27 -1.32
CA ALA A 1 -22.45 -10.57 -1.12
C ALA A 1 -21.16 -10.57 -1.92
N GLN A 2 -20.00 -10.57 -1.26
CA GLN A 2 -18.70 -10.58 -1.94
C GLN A 2 -18.43 -12.03 -2.38
N VAL A 3 -18.35 -12.24 -3.70
CA VAL A 3 -17.94 -13.54 -4.26
C VAL A 3 -16.45 -13.70 -3.92
N ALA A 4 -16.11 -14.67 -3.08
CA ALA A 4 -14.72 -15.04 -2.82
C ALA A 4 -14.13 -15.64 -4.11
N GLY A 5 -13.61 -14.78 -4.98
CA GLY A 5 -12.95 -15.16 -6.22
C GLY A 5 -11.47 -15.40 -6.00
N ASP A 6 -10.91 -16.34 -6.75
CA ASP A 6 -9.46 -16.56 -6.87
C ASP A 6 -8.76 -15.21 -7.10
N GLY A 7 -7.92 -14.78 -6.15
CA GLY A 7 -7.35 -13.43 -6.06
C GLY A 7 -6.82 -13.09 -4.66
N MET A 8 -5.85 -12.17 -4.58
CA MET A 8 -5.27 -11.70 -3.32
C MET A 8 -6.04 -10.47 -2.83
N ASP A 9 -6.37 -10.42 -1.54
CA ASP A 9 -7.08 -9.25 -1.00
C ASP A 9 -6.17 -8.01 -0.90
N LEU A 10 -6.72 -6.84 -1.16
CA LEU A 10 -6.04 -5.54 -1.02
C LEU A 10 -5.42 -5.37 0.37
N GLY A 11 -6.05 -5.94 1.40
CA GLY A 11 -5.53 -5.93 2.77
C GLY A 11 -4.17 -6.63 2.92
N VAL A 12 -3.85 -7.61 2.06
CA VAL A 12 -2.52 -8.22 2.00
C VAL A 12 -1.49 -7.20 1.50
N CYS A 13 -1.81 -6.45 0.46
CA CYS A 13 -0.95 -5.40 -0.07
C CYS A 13 -0.72 -4.26 0.94
N LEU A 14 -1.78 -3.84 1.65
CA LEU A 14 -1.68 -2.82 2.70
C LEU A 14 -0.84 -3.30 3.88
N THR A 15 -1.00 -4.56 4.27
CA THR A 15 -0.18 -5.17 5.33
C THR A 15 1.29 -5.22 4.92
N GLU A 16 1.60 -5.62 3.69
CA GLU A 16 3.00 -5.64 3.21
C GLU A 16 3.58 -4.22 3.07
N PHE A 17 2.75 -3.23 2.70
CA PHE A 17 3.15 -1.82 2.69
C PHE A 17 3.52 -1.31 4.08
N CYS A 18 2.74 -1.66 5.11
CA CYS A 18 2.98 -1.19 6.49
C CYS A 18 3.99 -2.03 7.28
N LYS A 19 4.43 -3.16 6.73
CA LYS A 19 5.37 -4.07 7.38
C LYS A 19 6.72 -3.40 7.64
N THR A 20 7.31 -3.69 8.79
CA THR A 20 8.68 -3.26 9.09
C THR A 20 9.67 -3.96 8.18
N GLN A 21 10.45 -3.16 7.46
CA GLN A 21 11.52 -3.59 6.56
C GLN A 21 12.87 -3.29 7.20
N ASN A 22 13.80 -4.24 7.10
CA ASN A 22 15.18 -4.02 7.48
C ASN A 22 15.89 -3.30 6.33
N LEU A 23 16.47 -2.14 6.61
CA LEU A 23 17.28 -1.41 5.65
C LEU A 23 18.61 -2.14 5.45
N SER A 24 19.01 -2.33 4.19
CA SER A 24 20.29 -2.95 3.88
C SER A 24 21.46 -2.06 4.31
N LEU A 25 22.66 -2.63 4.45
CA LEU A 25 23.89 -1.85 4.68
C LEU A 25 24.30 -0.99 3.47
N SER A 26 23.63 -1.12 2.33
CA SER A 26 23.74 -0.18 1.21
C SER A 26 22.71 0.95 1.32
N ASP A 27 21.52 0.68 1.87
CA ASP A 27 20.43 1.64 2.12
C ASP A 27 20.60 2.34 3.47
N ASN A 28 21.77 2.91 3.66
CA ASN A 28 22.27 3.26 4.98
C ASN A 28 21.46 4.35 5.69
N TRP A 29 20.85 4.00 6.83
CA TRP A 29 20.37 5.00 7.79
C TRP A 29 21.55 5.52 8.63
N LYS A 30 21.83 6.83 8.53
CA LYS A 30 22.82 7.49 9.39
C LYS A 30 22.17 7.88 10.71
N CYS A 31 22.54 7.17 11.78
CA CYS A 31 21.99 7.46 13.10
C CYS A 31 22.37 8.89 13.54
N PRO A 32 21.40 9.77 13.85
CA PRO A 32 21.68 11.16 14.21
C PRO A 32 22.41 11.29 15.55
N ARG A 33 22.34 10.27 16.42
CA ARG A 33 23.04 10.20 17.70
C ARG A 33 24.47 9.66 17.57
N CYS A 34 24.64 8.49 16.95
CA CYS A 34 25.95 7.86 16.80
C CYS A 34 26.81 8.47 15.68
N LYS A 35 26.21 9.26 14.77
CA LYS A 35 26.83 9.83 13.56
C LYS A 35 27.45 8.80 12.61
N LYS A 36 27.09 7.52 12.77
CA LYS A 36 27.56 6.37 11.97
C LYS A 36 26.38 5.71 11.25
N PHE A 37 26.67 5.07 10.12
CA PHE A 37 25.70 4.23 9.43
C PHE A 37 25.43 2.97 10.22
N ARG A 38 24.16 2.59 10.29
CA ARG A 38 23.67 1.42 11.02
C ARG A 38 22.61 0.74 10.19
N GLN A 39 22.48 -0.57 10.39
CA GLN A 39 21.30 -1.28 9.93
C GLN A 39 20.07 -0.73 10.66
N GLY A 40 19.18 -0.10 9.91
CA GLY A 40 17.95 0.50 10.42
C GLY A 40 16.75 -0.40 10.15
N GLN A 41 15.65 -0.10 10.83
CA GLN A 41 14.34 -0.62 10.51
C GLN A 41 13.45 0.53 10.09
N GLN A 42 12.65 0.31 9.05
CA GLN A 42 11.68 1.29 8.54
C GLN A 42 10.34 0.62 8.35
N ASN A 43 9.29 1.21 8.90
CA ASN A 43 7.91 0.91 8.57
C ASN A 43 7.20 2.18 8.13
N MET A 44 6.10 2.01 7.41
CA MET A 44 5.19 3.10 7.04
C MET A 44 3.84 2.81 7.70
N ASN A 45 3.16 3.83 8.20
CA ASN A 45 1.80 3.70 8.73
C ASN A 45 0.95 4.84 8.20
N LEU A 46 -0.37 4.64 8.13
CA LEU A 46 -1.29 5.71 7.77
C LEU A 46 -1.49 6.63 8.97
N TRP A 47 -1.35 7.95 8.76
CA TRP A 47 -1.48 8.94 9.84
C TRP A 47 -2.72 9.82 9.69
N ARG A 48 -2.99 10.34 8.50
CA ARG A 48 -4.24 11.05 8.17
C ARG A 48 -4.79 10.43 6.91
N LEU A 49 -6.11 10.26 6.87
CA LEU A 49 -6.82 9.73 5.72
C LEU A 49 -7.54 10.89 5.02
N PRO A 50 -7.31 11.12 3.72
CA PRO A 50 -7.94 12.19 2.97
C PRO A 50 -9.34 11.80 2.50
N ASP A 51 -10.24 12.77 2.28
CA ASP A 51 -11.60 12.49 1.77
C ASP A 51 -11.60 11.72 0.44
N LEU A 52 -10.60 11.99 -0.42
CA LEU A 52 -10.34 11.23 -1.64
C LEU A 52 -9.01 10.49 -1.53
N LEU A 53 -9.08 9.17 -1.37
CA LEU A 53 -7.92 8.29 -1.27
C LEU A 53 -7.67 7.55 -2.58
N THR A 54 -6.43 7.57 -3.07
CA THR A 54 -6.03 6.86 -4.28
C THR A 54 -5.03 5.75 -3.93
N PHE A 55 -5.33 4.53 -4.37
CA PHE A 55 -4.40 3.41 -4.31
C PHE A 55 -3.71 3.19 -5.66
N HIS A 56 -2.39 3.18 -5.67
CA HIS A 56 -1.60 2.77 -6.82
C HIS A 56 -0.98 1.39 -6.56
N LEU A 57 -1.48 0.38 -7.28
CA LEU A 57 -0.89 -0.96 -7.27
C LEU A 57 0.40 -0.96 -8.11
N LYS A 58 1.55 -1.16 -7.47
CA LYS A 58 2.87 -1.21 -8.13
C LYS A 58 3.01 -2.50 -8.96
N ARG A 59 2.40 -2.52 -10.14
CA ARG A 59 2.37 -3.70 -11.02
C ARG A 59 3.57 -3.82 -11.93
N PHE A 60 4.30 -2.75 -12.19
CA PHE A 60 5.40 -2.77 -13.13
C PHE A 60 6.73 -2.90 -12.40
N ASN A 61 7.52 -3.88 -12.85
CA ASN A 61 8.87 -4.08 -12.37
C ASN A 61 9.83 -3.99 -13.56
N MET A 62 10.80 -3.08 -13.43
CA MET A 62 11.83 -2.84 -14.43
C MET A 62 13.20 -2.96 -13.77
N SER A 63 13.94 -3.99 -14.20
CA SER A 63 15.36 -4.16 -13.88
C SER A 63 16.19 -4.07 -15.15
N ALA A 64 17.51 -4.08 -15.03
CA ALA A 64 18.41 -4.06 -16.18
C ALA A 64 18.18 -5.24 -17.15
N ARG A 65 17.62 -6.36 -16.65
CA ARG A 65 17.48 -7.61 -17.41
C ARG A 65 16.03 -8.02 -17.68
N TRP A 66 15.08 -7.56 -16.87
CA TRP A 66 13.69 -8.01 -16.92
C TRP A 66 12.72 -6.83 -16.85
N ARG A 67 11.67 -6.94 -17.64
CA ARG A 67 10.57 -5.98 -17.76
C ARG A 67 9.27 -6.77 -17.65
N GLU A 68 8.58 -6.63 -16.54
CA GLU A 68 7.37 -7.42 -16.28
C GLU A 68 6.22 -6.57 -15.72
N LYS A 69 5.00 -7.06 -15.96
CA LYS A 69 3.78 -6.56 -15.35
C LYS A 69 3.18 -7.68 -14.50
N LEU A 70 3.01 -7.43 -13.21
CA LEU A 70 2.32 -8.30 -12.28
C LEU A 70 0.82 -8.32 -12.61
N THR A 71 0.35 -9.49 -13.06
CA THR A 71 -1.05 -9.75 -13.43
C THR A 71 -1.90 -10.27 -12.26
N THR A 72 -1.32 -10.36 -11.05
CA THR A 72 -2.02 -10.81 -9.84
C THR A 72 -3.34 -10.07 -9.67
N LYS A 73 -4.44 -10.83 -9.62
CA LYS A 73 -5.77 -10.30 -9.35
C LYS A 73 -5.82 -9.84 -7.90
N ILE A 74 -6.19 -8.57 -7.70
CA ILE A 74 -6.37 -7.98 -6.38
C ILE A 74 -7.86 -7.80 -6.14
N ASN A 75 -8.37 -8.43 -5.09
CA ASN A 75 -9.73 -8.27 -4.63
C ASN A 75 -9.79 -7.03 -3.72
N PHE A 76 -10.67 -6.08 -4.04
CA PHE A 76 -10.95 -4.92 -3.22
C PHE A 76 -12.47 -4.73 -3.11
N PRO A 77 -12.99 -4.30 -1.95
CA PRO A 77 -14.41 -4.03 -1.80
C PRO A 77 -14.81 -2.81 -2.63
N LEU A 78 -16.04 -2.84 -3.17
CA LEU A 78 -16.62 -1.67 -3.84
C LEU A 78 -17.16 -0.65 -2.83
N THR A 79 -17.54 -1.11 -1.65
CA THR A 79 -18.07 -0.28 -0.56
C THR A 79 -17.54 -0.77 0.78
N GLY A 80 -17.41 0.12 1.76
CA GLY A 80 -17.10 -0.27 3.13
C GLY A 80 -15.64 -0.69 3.36
N LEU A 81 -14.68 -0.14 2.61
CA LEU A 81 -13.25 -0.38 2.87
C LEU A 81 -12.83 0.34 4.15
N ASP A 82 -12.67 -0.40 5.24
CA ASP A 82 -12.19 0.13 6.51
C ASP A 82 -10.65 0.11 6.60
N LEU A 83 -10.04 1.28 6.74
CA LEU A 83 -8.57 1.44 6.78
C LEU A 83 -7.98 1.56 8.19
N ARG A 84 -8.81 1.50 9.24
CA ARG A 84 -8.36 1.72 10.63
C ARG A 84 -7.24 0.76 11.03
N HIS A 85 -7.25 -0.47 10.53
CA HIS A 85 -6.25 -1.49 10.83
C HIS A 85 -4.81 -1.09 10.45
N TRP A 86 -4.64 -0.28 9.41
CA TRP A 86 -3.32 0.15 8.91
C TRP A 86 -2.93 1.57 9.37
N CYS A 87 -3.78 2.20 10.18
CA CYS A 87 -3.48 3.49 10.79
C CYS A 87 -2.58 3.33 12.01
N HIS A 88 -1.72 4.32 12.25
CA HIS A 88 -0.92 4.36 13.47
C HIS A 88 -1.85 4.46 14.69
N LYS A 89 -1.49 3.84 15.82
CA LYS A 89 -2.32 3.83 17.05
C LYS A 89 -2.61 5.24 17.58
N GLU A 90 -1.68 6.16 17.35
CA GLU A 90 -1.80 7.57 17.74
C GLU A 90 -2.35 8.47 16.63
N SER A 91 -2.79 7.89 15.52
CA SER A 91 -3.36 8.63 14.40
C SER A 91 -4.67 9.31 14.81
N PRO A 92 -4.89 10.57 14.39
CA PRO A 92 -6.20 11.23 14.52
C PRO A 92 -7.35 10.43 13.88
N ALA A 93 -7.07 9.63 12.84
CA ALA A 93 -8.08 8.79 12.18
C ALA A 93 -8.59 7.64 13.07
N VAL A 94 -7.83 7.26 14.11
CA VAL A 94 -8.21 6.20 15.07
C VAL A 94 -8.77 6.80 16.37
N GLN A 95 -8.44 8.05 16.69
CA GLN A 95 -8.81 8.71 17.94
C GLN A 95 -10.14 9.48 17.88
N VAL A 96 -10.58 9.89 16.69
CA VAL A 96 -11.85 10.61 16.49
C VAL A 96 -13.00 9.59 16.33
N ASP A 97 -14.24 10.01 16.68
CA ASP A 97 -15.45 9.17 16.66
C ASP A 97 -15.49 8.26 15.40
N PRO A 98 -15.51 6.92 15.61
CA PRO A 98 -15.10 5.93 14.63
C PRO A 98 -16.01 5.73 13.40
N MET A 99 -17.14 6.42 13.27
CA MET A 99 -18.21 5.91 12.40
C MET A 99 -18.08 6.28 10.92
N GLU A 100 -17.41 7.38 10.52
CA GLU A 100 -17.52 7.85 9.12
C GLU A 100 -16.21 8.27 8.42
N SER A 101 -15.10 8.54 9.14
CA SER A 101 -13.91 9.15 8.50
C SER A 101 -12.87 8.18 7.92
N SER A 102 -13.02 6.87 8.16
CA SER A 102 -12.01 5.87 7.79
C SER A 102 -12.53 4.75 6.89
N VAL A 103 -13.80 4.83 6.49
CA VAL A 103 -14.48 3.88 5.62
C VAL A 103 -14.63 4.49 4.24
N TYR A 104 -14.21 3.76 3.21
CA TYR A 104 -14.19 4.26 1.83
C TYR A 104 -15.04 3.39 0.90
N ASP A 105 -15.77 4.07 0.02
CA ASP A 105 -16.43 3.48 -1.13
C ASP A 105 -15.64 3.79 -2.40
N LEU A 106 -15.59 2.83 -3.32
CA LEU A 106 -14.86 2.95 -4.57
C LEU A 106 -15.66 3.78 -5.57
N ILE A 107 -15.05 4.87 -6.06
CA ILE A 107 -15.67 5.73 -7.05
C ILE A 107 -15.11 5.57 -8.47
N GLY A 108 -13.94 4.94 -8.63
CA GLY A 108 -13.31 4.80 -9.95
C GLY A 108 -12.08 3.90 -9.94
N VAL A 109 -11.80 3.32 -11.10
CA VAL A 109 -10.63 2.46 -11.33
C VAL A 109 -10.01 2.81 -12.68
N VAL A 110 -8.69 3.02 -12.68
CA VAL A 110 -7.91 3.08 -13.91
C VAL A 110 -7.38 1.67 -14.20
N ASN A 111 -7.92 1.04 -15.24
CA ASN A 111 -7.48 -0.28 -15.66
C ASN A 111 -6.28 -0.14 -16.61
N HIS A 112 -5.48 -1.20 -16.71
CA HIS A 112 -4.43 -1.27 -17.71
C HIS A 112 -4.39 -2.67 -18.31
N TYR A 113 -4.35 -2.76 -19.63
CA TYR A 113 -4.29 -3.99 -20.42
C TYR A 113 -3.02 -4.00 -21.26
N GLY A 114 -2.48 -5.20 -21.51
CA GLY A 114 -1.19 -5.34 -22.21
C GLY A 114 0.03 -5.28 -21.29
N SER A 115 1.21 -5.18 -21.90
CA SER A 115 2.51 -5.25 -21.26
C SER A 115 3.05 -3.87 -20.88
N MET A 116 4.23 -3.82 -20.26
CA MET A 116 4.87 -2.54 -19.93
C MET A 116 5.33 -1.74 -21.17
N THR A 117 5.59 -2.41 -22.30
CA THR A 117 6.09 -1.76 -23.52
C THR A 117 4.99 -1.45 -24.53
N GLY A 118 3.78 -1.95 -24.31
CA GLY A 118 2.64 -1.75 -25.19
C GLY A 118 1.35 -2.20 -24.50
N GLY A 119 0.43 -1.26 -24.30
CA GLY A 119 -0.80 -1.47 -23.56
C GLY A 119 -1.82 -0.37 -23.78
N HIS A 120 -2.91 -0.45 -23.02
CA HIS A 120 -4.03 0.49 -23.07
C HIS A 120 -4.59 0.69 -21.67
N TYR A 121 -5.07 1.91 -21.40
CA TYR A 121 -5.69 2.32 -20.14
C TYR A 121 -7.18 2.57 -20.36
#